data_AF-A0A821N292-F1
#
_entry.id   AF-A0A821N292-F1
#
_cell.length_a   1.000
_cell.length_b   1.000
_cell.length_c   1.000
_cell.angle_alpha   90.00
_cell.angle_beta   90.00
_cell.angle_gamma   90.00
#
_symmetry.space_group_name_H-M   'P 1'
#
loop_
_entity.id
_entity.type
_entity.pdbx_description
1 polymer ?
#
loop_
_entity_poly.entity_id
_entity_poly.type
_entity_poly.pdbx_seq_one_letter_code
_entity_poly.pdbx_strand_id
1 'polypeptide(L)'
;MEIENAIKQHDPATAYEMIRRLRGGRAKIENFPIFDKQGCLLTNSKERLNRWKDYFNDLLNVPSIVDQTTIQQIPPATITTSEQRRQDKTPTLREVQCAIKQMKNGKAPGNDGISIDVIKTGGLPMAKWLHEIFVDIWENEIMIKDWTTAILIRLYKNKG
;
A
#
# COMPACT_ATOMS: atom_id res chain seq x y z
N MET A 1 37.28 23.68 -22.93
CA MET A 1 38.04 23.04 -24.01
C MET A 1 37.75 21.54 -24.14
N GLU A 2 37.59 20.78 -23.04
CA GLU A 2 37.34 19.32 -23.12
C GLU A 2 35.89 18.92 -23.45
N ILE A 3 34.89 19.63 -22.90
CA ILE A 3 33.46 19.32 -23.14
C ILE A 3 33.09 19.53 -24.62
N GLU A 4 33.54 20.65 -25.21
CA GLU A 4 33.32 20.94 -26.63
C GLU A 4 34.02 19.92 -27.54
N ASN A 5 35.18 19.39 -27.10
CA ASN A 5 35.89 18.37 -27.86
C ASN A 5 35.16 17.02 -27.81
N ALA A 6 34.60 16.64 -26.65
CA ALA A 6 33.77 15.44 -26.52
C ALA A 6 32.47 15.52 -27.35
N ILE A 7 31.86 16.71 -27.43
CA ILE A 7 30.70 16.97 -28.31
C ILE A 7 31.09 16.83 -29.78
N LYS A 8 32.24 17.40 -30.18
CA LYS A 8 32.76 17.27 -31.55
C LYS A 8 33.15 15.84 -31.93
N GLN A 9 33.53 15.01 -30.95
CA GLN A 9 33.85 13.59 -31.13
C GLN A 9 32.61 12.67 -31.06
N HIS A 10 31.39 13.23 -31.03
CA HIS A 10 30.16 12.45 -30.93
C HIS A 10 30.09 11.54 -29.68
N ASP A 11 30.73 11.93 -28.59
CA ASP A 11 30.63 11.26 -27.28
C ASP A 11 29.79 12.09 -26.29
N PRO A 12 28.44 12.00 -26.39
CA PRO A 12 27.54 12.76 -25.54
C PRO A 12 27.54 12.26 -24.09
N ALA A 13 27.95 11.02 -23.83
CA ALA A 13 27.96 10.44 -22.48
C ALA A 13 29.06 11.10 -21.63
N THR A 14 30.26 11.22 -22.20
CA THR A 14 31.40 11.88 -21.55
C THR A 14 31.15 13.37 -21.36
N ALA A 15 30.59 14.04 -22.37
CA ALA A 15 30.20 15.45 -22.25
C ALA A 15 29.15 15.69 -21.15
N TYR A 16 28.15 14.81 -21.05
CA TYR A 16 27.12 14.87 -20.01
C TYR A 16 27.68 14.62 -18.60
N GLU A 17 28.56 13.63 -18.43
CA GLU A 17 29.26 13.35 -17.15
C GLU A 17 30.07 14.57 -16.67
N MET A 18 30.82 15.21 -17.56
CA MET A 18 31.60 16.42 -17.23
C MET A 18 30.69 17.59 -16.84
N ILE A 19 29.62 17.83 -17.60
CA ILE A 19 28.63 18.88 -17.30
C ILE A 19 27.94 18.60 -15.96
N ARG A 20 27.62 17.33 -15.66
CA ARG A 20 27.00 16.91 -14.40
C ARG A 20 27.93 17.10 -13.21
N ARG A 21 29.23 16.86 -13.37
CA ARG A 21 30.25 17.14 -12.34
C ARG A 21 30.41 18.65 -12.10
N LEU A 22 30.49 19.45 -13.16
CA LEU A 22 30.67 20.91 -13.07
C LEU A 22 29.46 21.64 -12.49
N ARG A 23 28.23 21.17 -12.75
CA ARG A 23 27.03 21.74 -12.12
C ARG A 23 26.92 21.46 -10.62
N GLY A 24 27.86 20.69 -10.04
CA GLY A 24 27.76 20.20 -8.67
C GLY A 24 26.52 19.31 -8.57
N GLY A 25 26.64 18.04 -8.97
CA GLY A 25 25.55 17.08 -8.84
C GLY A 25 24.91 17.21 -7.46
N ARG A 26 23.56 17.31 -7.41
CA ARG A 26 22.81 17.50 -6.17
C ARG A 26 23.43 16.62 -5.10
N ALA A 27 24.04 17.23 -4.08
CA ALA A 27 24.46 16.50 -2.90
C ALA A 27 23.27 15.63 -2.51
N LYS A 28 23.45 14.32 -2.39
CA LYS A 28 22.44 13.49 -1.77
C LYS A 28 22.22 14.15 -0.41
N ILE A 29 21.04 14.71 -0.20
CA ILE A 29 20.64 15.18 1.13
C ILE A 29 20.40 13.89 1.92
N GLU A 30 21.47 13.24 2.36
CA GLU A 30 21.41 12.02 3.17
C GLU A 30 20.90 12.35 4.59
N ASN A 31 20.98 13.63 4.98
CA ASN A 31 20.65 14.13 6.30
C ASN A 31 19.52 15.15 6.25
N PHE A 32 18.29 14.70 5.98
CA PHE A 32 17.13 15.48 6.42
C PHE A 32 17.16 15.58 7.95
N PRO A 33 17.21 16.80 8.53
CA PRO A 33 17.16 16.97 9.97
C PRO A 33 15.80 16.47 10.47
N ILE A 34 15.83 15.46 11.34
CA ILE A 34 14.62 14.92 11.98
C ILE A 34 14.63 15.45 13.39
N PHE A 35 13.53 16.05 13.81
CA PHE A 35 13.36 16.57 15.16
C PHE A 35 12.49 15.63 15.99
N ASP A 36 12.76 15.55 17.29
CA ASP A 36 11.86 14.90 18.23
C ASP A 36 10.54 15.68 18.40
N LYS A 37 9.68 15.27 19.33
CA LYS A 37 8.40 15.96 19.58
C LYS A 37 8.60 17.33 20.27
N GLN A 38 9.77 17.55 20.86
CA GLN A 38 10.15 18.75 21.61
C GLN A 38 10.94 19.75 20.73
N GLY A 39 11.24 19.41 19.49
CA GLY A 39 11.96 20.26 18.54
C GLY A 39 13.48 20.12 18.58
N CYS A 40 14.02 19.10 19.27
CA CYS A 40 15.45 18.83 19.31
C CYS A 40 15.89 17.96 18.13
N LEU A 41 17.05 18.28 17.55
CA LEU A 41 17.59 17.55 16.41
C LEU A 41 18.06 16.13 16.80
N LEU A 42 17.54 15.13 16.11
CA LEU A 42 17.94 13.73 16.25
C LEU A 42 19.08 13.40 15.29
N THR A 43 20.26 13.11 15.85
CA THR A 43 21.47 12.74 15.10
C THR A 43 21.67 11.22 15.05
N ASN A 44 21.15 10.48 16.02
CA ASN A 44 21.28 9.03 16.09
C ASN A 44 20.28 8.31 15.16
N SER A 45 20.76 7.34 14.38
CA SER A 45 19.92 6.57 13.45
C SER A 45 18.78 5.80 14.12
N LYS A 46 19.00 5.25 15.32
CA LYS A 46 17.98 4.50 16.07
C LYS A 46 16.88 5.44 16.58
N GLU A 47 17.26 6.61 17.09
CA GLU A 47 16.31 7.63 17.55
C GLU A 47 15.50 8.19 16.39
N ARG A 48 16.14 8.44 15.24
CA ARG A 48 15.46 8.84 14.00
C ARG A 48 14.42 7.78 13.57
N LEU A 49 14.76 6.50 13.63
CA LEU A 49 13.83 5.41 13.30
C LEU A 49 12.66 5.34 14.28
N ASN A 50 12.93 5.46 15.58
CA ASN A 50 11.88 5.50 16.61
C ASN A 50 10.96 6.70 16.42
N ARG A 51 11.51 7.88 16.14
CA ARG A 51 10.72 9.09 15.87
C ARG A 51 9.79 8.93 14.67
N TRP A 52 10.24 8.23 13.63
CA TRP A 52 9.40 7.85 12.50
C TRP A 52 8.30 6.87 12.90
N LYS A 53 8.62 5.84 13.69
CA LYS A 53 7.64 4.89 14.20
C LYS A 53 6.54 5.62 14.97
N ASP A 54 6.92 6.49 15.90
CA ASP A 54 5.98 7.25 16.72
C ASP A 54 5.13 8.19 15.87
N TYR A 55 5.74 8.88 14.90
CA TYR A 55 5.02 9.75 13.98
C TYR A 55 3.89 9.01 13.24
N PHE A 56 4.22 7.88 12.62
CA PHE A 56 3.24 7.10 11.87
C PHE A 56 2.22 6.42 12.77
N ASN A 57 2.62 6.00 13.97
CA ASN A 57 1.69 5.48 14.95
C ASN A 57 0.64 6.53 15.31
N ASP A 58 1.06 7.73 15.67
CA ASP A 58 0.15 8.81 16.05
C ASP A 58 -0.71 9.27 14.86
N LEU A 59 -0.15 9.29 13.65
CA LEU A 59 -0.86 9.70 12.44
C LEU A 59 -1.90 8.68 11.98
N LEU A 60 -1.58 7.39 12.03
CA LEU A 60 -2.38 6.33 11.40
C LEU A 60 -3.27 5.57 12.38
N ASN A 61 -2.92 5.52 13.67
CA ASN A 61 -3.68 4.79 14.70
C ASN A 61 -4.53 5.73 15.56
N VAL A 62 -5.09 6.78 14.96
CA VAL A 62 -6.03 7.69 15.65
C VAL A 62 -7.34 6.93 15.90
N PRO A 63 -7.84 6.85 17.15
CA PRO A 63 -9.12 6.22 17.42
C PRO A 63 -10.22 6.98 16.68
N SER A 64 -10.90 6.29 15.77
CA SER A 64 -12.07 6.85 15.09
C SER A 64 -13.24 6.86 16.09
N ILE A 65 -13.64 8.05 16.52
CA ILE A 65 -14.90 8.23 17.23
C ILE A 65 -15.94 8.45 16.15
N VAL A 66 -16.65 7.37 15.79
CA VAL A 66 -17.78 7.48 14.87
C VAL A 66 -18.98 7.94 15.68
N ASP A 67 -19.39 9.18 15.48
CA ASP A 67 -20.61 9.69 16.08
C ASP A 67 -21.84 9.11 15.36
N GLN A 68 -22.71 8.44 16.12
CA GLN A 68 -23.92 7.81 15.60
C GLN A 68 -24.85 8.82 14.96
N THR A 69 -24.88 10.07 15.45
CA THR A 69 -25.75 11.11 14.89
C THR A 69 -25.28 11.54 13.50
N THR A 70 -23.97 11.59 13.29
CA THR A 70 -23.36 11.81 11.97
C THR A 70 -23.71 10.68 10.98
N ILE A 71 -23.72 9.40 11.42
CA ILE A 71 -24.15 8.27 10.56
C ILE A 71 -25.61 8.44 10.13
N GLN A 72 -26.50 8.81 11.06
CA GLN A 72 -27.94 8.97 10.77
C GLN A 72 -28.23 10.13 9.80
N GLN A 73 -27.32 11.10 9.69
CA GLN A 73 -27.42 12.20 8.73
C GLN A 73 -26.96 11.82 7.32
N ILE A 74 -26.30 10.66 7.13
CA ILE A 74 -25.91 10.17 5.81
C ILE A 74 -27.17 9.72 5.08
N PRO A 75 -27.55 10.37 3.96
CA PRO A 75 -28.70 9.95 3.18
C PRO A 75 -28.47 8.53 2.66
N PRO A 76 -29.48 7.64 2.71
CA PRO A 76 -29.35 6.29 2.19
C PRO A 76 -28.95 6.34 0.72
N ALA A 77 -28.00 5.50 0.33
CA ALA A 77 -27.55 5.42 -1.05
C ALA A 77 -28.74 5.07 -1.96
N THR A 78 -28.96 5.86 -3.01
CA THR A 78 -29.99 5.58 -4.01
C THR A 78 -29.51 4.46 -4.94
N ILE A 79 -29.51 3.23 -4.43
CA ILE A 79 -29.28 2.02 -5.23
C ILE A 79 -30.62 1.48 -5.71
N THR A 80 -30.63 0.86 -6.89
CA THR A 80 -31.85 0.24 -7.40
C THR A 80 -32.25 -0.94 -6.52
N THR A 81 -33.54 -1.27 -6.46
CA THR A 81 -34.04 -2.44 -5.72
C THR A 81 -33.42 -3.77 -6.18
N SER A 82 -32.88 -3.81 -7.41
CA SER A 82 -32.11 -4.96 -7.91
C SER A 82 -30.69 -5.02 -7.35
N GLU A 83 -30.00 -3.88 -7.21
CA GLU A 83 -28.66 -3.83 -6.60
C GLU A 83 -28.72 -4.10 -5.11
N GLN A 84 -29.74 -3.60 -4.42
CA GLN A 84 -29.96 -3.85 -2.99
C GLN A 84 -30.15 -5.35 -2.72
N ARG A 85 -31.06 -6.01 -3.45
CA ARG A 85 -31.25 -7.47 -3.38
C ARG A 85 -30.02 -8.30 -3.77
N ARG A 86 -29.06 -7.74 -4.51
CA ARG A 86 -27.80 -8.41 -4.81
C ARG A 86 -26.83 -8.33 -3.65
N GLN A 87 -26.79 -7.19 -2.96
CA GLN A 87 -25.89 -6.96 -1.82
C GLN A 87 -26.34 -7.70 -0.56
N ASP A 88 -27.65 -7.89 -0.37
CA ASP A 88 -28.20 -8.56 0.82
C ASP A 88 -28.03 -10.09 0.80
N LYS A 89 -27.45 -10.66 -0.27
CA LYS A 89 -27.32 -12.12 -0.43
C LYS A 89 -25.93 -12.58 -0.05
N THR A 90 -25.87 -13.72 0.63
CA THR A 90 -24.63 -14.43 0.89
C THR A 90 -23.86 -14.67 -0.42
N PRO A 91 -22.53 -14.44 -0.43
CA PRO A 91 -21.71 -14.68 -1.61
C PRO A 91 -21.87 -16.10 -2.15
N THR A 92 -22.00 -16.24 -3.46
CA THR A 92 -22.07 -17.55 -4.13
C THR A 92 -20.68 -18.07 -4.47
N LEU A 93 -20.53 -19.40 -4.54
CA LEU A 93 -19.28 -20.03 -4.98
C LEU A 93 -18.83 -19.54 -6.36
N ARG A 94 -19.78 -19.28 -7.27
CA ARG A 94 -19.47 -18.76 -8.61
C ARG A 94 -18.87 -17.36 -8.55
N GLU A 95 -19.38 -16.49 -7.69
CA GLU A 95 -18.81 -15.14 -7.49
C GLU A 95 -17.39 -15.23 -6.96
N VAL A 96 -17.14 -16.11 -5.99
CA VAL A 96 -15.78 -16.36 -5.46
C VAL A 96 -14.83 -16.86 -6.55
N GLN A 97 -15.25 -17.83 -7.35
CA GLN A 97 -14.44 -18.31 -8.48
C GLN A 97 -14.15 -17.22 -9.52
N CYS A 98 -15.15 -16.40 -9.84
CA CYS A 98 -14.99 -15.27 -10.75
C CYS A 98 -14.04 -14.21 -10.16
N ALA A 99 -14.13 -13.93 -8.86
CA ALA A 99 -13.25 -12.99 -8.18
C ALA A 99 -11.80 -13.49 -8.21
N ILE A 100 -11.54 -14.74 -7.84
CA ILE A 100 -10.20 -15.36 -7.88
C ILE A 100 -9.59 -15.24 -9.28
N LYS A 101 -10.36 -15.49 -10.34
CA LYS A 101 -9.89 -15.36 -11.72
C LYS A 101 -9.53 -13.92 -12.10
N GLN A 102 -10.30 -12.94 -11.63
CA GLN A 102 -10.12 -11.52 -11.94
C GLN A 102 -8.93 -10.87 -11.20
N MET A 103 -8.49 -11.45 -10.09
CA MET A 103 -7.33 -10.94 -9.34
C MET A 103 -6.07 -10.90 -10.21
N LYS A 104 -5.20 -9.91 -10.03
CA LYS A 104 -3.95 -9.78 -10.81
C LYS A 104 -2.81 -10.52 -10.12
N ASN A 105 -2.00 -11.25 -10.89
CA ASN A 105 -0.82 -11.94 -10.37
C ASN A 105 0.31 -10.94 -10.04
N GLY A 106 1.33 -11.40 -9.31
CA GLY A 106 2.50 -10.59 -8.97
C GLY A 106 2.22 -9.45 -7.98
N LYS A 107 1.12 -9.53 -7.24
CA LYS A 107 0.89 -8.69 -6.06
C LYS A 107 1.65 -9.26 -4.86
N ALA A 108 2.12 -8.38 -3.98
CA ALA A 108 2.73 -8.80 -2.74
C ALA A 108 1.72 -9.62 -1.91
N PRO A 109 2.14 -10.75 -1.30
CA PRO A 109 1.30 -11.50 -0.40
C PRO A 109 1.00 -10.70 0.87
N GLY A 110 -0.03 -11.12 1.60
CA GLY A 110 -0.29 -10.60 2.95
C GLY A 110 0.76 -11.06 3.95
N ASN A 111 0.53 -10.77 5.23
CA ASN A 111 1.37 -11.27 6.32
C ASN A 111 1.35 -12.82 6.44
N ASP A 112 0.31 -13.45 5.88
CA ASP A 112 0.16 -14.90 5.77
C ASP A 112 1.13 -15.54 4.76
N GLY A 113 1.80 -14.74 3.93
CA GLY A 113 2.69 -15.22 2.87
C GLY A 113 1.96 -15.87 1.68
N ILE A 114 0.62 -15.81 1.63
CA ILE A 114 -0.16 -16.44 0.56
C ILE A 114 -0.28 -15.47 -0.61
N SER A 115 0.29 -15.84 -1.76
CA SER A 115 0.19 -15.04 -2.98
C SER A 115 -1.07 -15.37 -3.78
N ILE A 116 -1.47 -14.44 -4.65
CA ILE A 116 -2.60 -14.62 -5.57
C ILE A 116 -2.33 -15.79 -6.52
N ASP A 117 -1.07 -16.00 -6.91
CA ASP A 117 -0.65 -17.13 -7.75
C ASP A 117 -0.93 -18.48 -7.07
N VAL A 118 -0.72 -18.58 -5.76
CA VAL A 118 -1.06 -19.78 -4.97
C VAL A 118 -2.58 -19.99 -4.91
N ILE A 119 -3.35 -18.94 -4.63
CA ILE A 119 -4.81 -19.01 -4.56
C ILE A 119 -5.40 -19.47 -5.90
N LYS A 120 -4.90 -18.94 -7.02
CA LYS A 120 -5.36 -19.34 -8.36
C LYS A 120 -5.02 -20.79 -8.70
N THR A 121 -3.82 -21.23 -8.36
CA THR A 121 -3.37 -22.62 -8.60
C THR A 121 -4.22 -23.63 -7.83
N GLY A 122 -4.75 -23.25 -6.66
CA GLY A 122 -5.59 -24.10 -5.82
C GLY A 122 -6.96 -24.47 -6.41
N GLY A 123 -7.39 -23.85 -7.52
CA GLY A 123 -8.55 -24.26 -8.30
C GLY A 123 -9.87 -24.30 -7.51
N LEU A 124 -10.73 -25.27 -7.84
CA LEU A 124 -12.04 -25.43 -7.20
C LEU A 124 -11.95 -25.69 -5.68
N PRO A 125 -11.05 -26.55 -5.17
CA PRO A 125 -10.91 -26.75 -3.72
C PRO A 125 -10.62 -25.44 -2.96
N MET A 126 -9.71 -24.62 -3.47
CA MET A 126 -9.40 -23.32 -2.87
C MET A 126 -10.61 -22.37 -2.90
N ALA A 127 -11.34 -22.34 -4.02
CA ALA A 127 -12.55 -21.52 -4.12
C ALA A 127 -13.66 -21.96 -3.15
N LYS A 128 -13.82 -23.27 -2.90
CA LYS A 128 -14.77 -23.79 -1.93
C LYS A 128 -14.38 -23.41 -0.50
N TRP A 129 -13.12 -23.59 -0.15
CA TRP A 129 -12.61 -23.23 1.17
C TRP A 129 -12.78 -21.72 1.46
N LEU A 130 -12.44 -20.86 0.50
CA LEU A 130 -12.67 -19.41 0.63
C LEU A 130 -14.16 -19.06 0.71
N HIS A 131 -15.00 -19.75 -0.06
CA HIS A 131 -16.45 -19.55 -0.03
C HIS A 131 -17.05 -19.88 1.34
N GLU A 132 -16.65 -20.98 1.96
CA GLU A 132 -17.08 -21.36 3.32
C GLU A 132 -16.71 -20.27 4.34
N ILE A 133 -15.50 -19.72 4.27
CA ILE A 133 -15.06 -18.61 5.14
C ILE A 133 -15.91 -17.36 4.91
N PHE A 134 -16.15 -16.98 3.64
CA PHE A 134 -16.95 -15.79 3.35
C PHE A 134 -18.41 -15.93 3.79
N VAL A 135 -19.00 -17.12 3.67
CA VAL A 135 -20.34 -17.41 4.19
C VAL A 135 -20.36 -17.27 5.70
N ASP A 136 -19.38 -17.86 6.40
CA ASP A 136 -19.30 -17.81 7.86
C ASP A 136 -19.15 -16.37 8.39
N ILE A 137 -18.29 -15.56 7.76
CA ILE A 137 -18.14 -14.13 8.09
C ILE A 137 -19.44 -13.37 7.81
N TRP A 138 -20.12 -13.67 6.71
CA TRP A 138 -21.37 -13.00 6.33
C TRP A 138 -22.52 -13.31 7.30
N GLU A 139 -22.64 -14.56 7.74
CA GLU A 139 -23.74 -15.00 8.61
C GLU A 139 -23.52 -14.62 10.07
N ASN A 140 -22.27 -14.67 10.55
CA ASN A 140 -21.95 -14.38 11.95
C ASN A 140 -21.51 -12.93 12.20
N GLU A 141 -21.21 -12.17 11.13
CA GLU A 141 -20.65 -10.80 11.21
C GLU A 141 -19.34 -10.70 12.02
N ILE A 142 -18.59 -11.81 12.15
CA ILE A 142 -17.32 -11.86 12.87
C ILE A 142 -16.16 -11.77 11.89
N MET A 143 -15.41 -10.66 11.98
CA MET A 143 -14.25 -10.43 11.11
C MET A 143 -13.00 -11.17 11.60
N ILE A 144 -12.25 -11.76 10.66
CA ILE A 144 -10.94 -12.34 10.95
C ILE A 144 -9.97 -11.22 11.35
N LYS A 145 -9.39 -11.32 12.55
CA LYS A 145 -8.48 -10.32 13.12
C LYS A 145 -7.27 -10.00 12.24
N ASP A 146 -6.73 -11.00 11.54
CA ASP A 146 -5.59 -10.80 10.65
C ASP A 146 -5.95 -9.95 9.43
N TRP A 147 -7.21 -9.98 8.99
CA TRP A 147 -7.69 -9.16 7.86
C TRP A 147 -7.96 -7.71 8.26
N THR A 148 -8.11 -7.43 9.55
CA THR A 148 -8.22 -6.06 10.08
C THR A 148 -6.85 -5.44 10.43
N THR A 149 -5.76 -6.20 10.24
CA THR A 149 -4.40 -5.76 10.55
C THR A 149 -3.66 -5.40 9.25
N ALA A 150 -3.14 -4.17 9.17
CA ALA A 150 -2.33 -3.71 8.04
C ALA A 150 -0.86 -3.53 8.44
N ILE A 151 0.06 -4.14 7.68
CA ILE A 151 1.51 -3.93 7.84
C ILE A 151 1.98 -2.94 6.77
N LEU A 152 2.47 -1.77 7.20
CA LEU A 152 3.00 -0.75 6.29
C LEU A 152 4.50 -0.93 6.08
N ILE A 153 4.89 -1.32 4.86
CA ILE A 153 6.30 -1.40 4.44
C ILE A 153 6.61 -0.22 3.53
N ARG A 154 7.56 0.62 3.94
CA ARG A 154 8.04 1.75 3.11
C ARG A 154 9.04 1.24 2.07
N LEU A 155 8.65 1.31 0.80
CA LEU A 155 9.54 1.03 -0.33
C LEU A 155 10.05 2.33 -0.92
N TYR A 156 11.37 2.44 -1.10
CA TYR A 156 11.96 3.54 -1.83
C TYR A 156 11.67 3.38 -3.33
N LYS A 157 10.90 4.31 -3.90
CA LYS A 157 10.70 4.40 -5.34
C LYS A 157 11.81 5.27 -5.93
N ASN A 158 12.66 4.68 -6.79
CA ASN A 158 13.60 5.47 -7.59
C ASN A 158 12.84 6.50 -8.45
N LYS A 159 13.49 7.62 -8.76
CA LYS A 159 12.91 8.64 -9.65
C LYS A 159 12.60 7.99 -11.00
N GLY A 160 11.34 8.11 -11.44
CA GLY A 160 10.96 7.92 -12.84
C GLY A 160 11.48 9.05 -13.71
#